data_AF-A0A349PQU1-F1
#
_entry.id   AF-A0A349PQU1-F1
#
_cell.length_a   1.000
_cell.length_b   1.000
_cell.length_c   1.000
_cell.angle_alpha   90.00
_cell.angle_beta   90.00
_cell.angle_gamma   90.00
#
_symmetry.space_group_name_H-M   'P 1'
#
loop_
_entity.id
_entity.type
_entity.pdbx_description
1 polymer ?
#
loop_
_entity_poly.entity_id
_entity_poly.type
_entity_poly.pdbx_seq_one_letter_code
_entity_poly.pdbx_strand_id
1 'polypeptide(L)' 'MEAINITAFTNDNSQINAIKAVMKAFKIKFEISKIENKPYNPEFVAKIKESKQQFKDGKFSTLSLDDIWKND' A
#
# COMPACT_ATOMS: atom_id res chain seq x y z
N MET A 1 1.25 -13.49 -22.60
CA MET A 1 2.02 -13.63 -21.35
C MET A 1 1.18 -13.01 -20.26
N GLU A 2 0.86 -13.76 -19.22
CA GLU A 2 0.09 -13.26 -18.08
C GLU A 2 1.05 -12.86 -16.97
N ALA A 3 0.90 -11.65 -16.44
CA ALA A 3 1.69 -11.14 -15.35
C ALA A 3 0.95 -11.39 -14.03
N ILE A 4 1.67 -11.86 -13.01
CA ILE A 4 1.14 -12.07 -11.66
C ILE A 4 1.88 -11.17 -10.66
N ASN A 5 1.16 -10.67 -9.65
CA ASN A 5 1.74 -9.85 -8.59
C ASN A 5 2.20 -10.75 -7.44
N ILE A 6 3.49 -10.69 -7.09
CA ILE A 6 4.07 -11.42 -5.96
C ILE A 6 4.70 -10.42 -5.00
N THR A 7 4.31 -10.46 -3.73
CA THR A 7 4.92 -9.63 -2.67
C THR A 7 5.67 -10.53 -1.70
N ALA A 8 6.98 -10.32 -1.57
CA ALA A 8 7.83 -11.03 -0.62
C ALA A 8 8.37 -10.04 0.42
N PHE A 9 8.17 -10.34 1.70
CA PHE A 9 8.73 -9.56 2.80
C PHE A 9 10.10 -10.15 3.14
N THR A 10 11.17 -9.44 2.79
CA THR A 10 12.55 -9.90 3.03
C THR A 10 13.22 -9.05 4.10
N ASN A 11 13.93 -9.67 5.03
CA ASN A 11 14.68 -8.98 6.08
C ASN A 11 16.17 -8.76 5.74
N ASP A 12 16.71 -9.55 4.82
CA ASP A 12 18.13 -9.54 4.46
C ASP A 12 18.35 -9.76 2.95
N ASN A 13 19.47 -9.25 2.43
CA ASN A 13 19.86 -9.38 1.03
C ASN A 13 20.00 -10.84 0.55
N SER A 14 20.30 -11.78 1.45
CA SER A 14 20.39 -13.21 1.14
C SER A 14 19.05 -13.78 0.70
N GLN A 15 17.94 -13.32 1.29
CA GLN A 15 16.58 -13.76 0.94
C GLN A 15 16.18 -13.26 -0.45
N ILE A 16 16.55 -12.01 -0.78
CA ILE A 16 16.35 -11.43 -2.11
C ILE A 16 17.09 -12.24 -3.17
N ASN A 17 18.35 -12.62 -2.89
CA ASN A 17 19.15 -13.44 -3.79
C ASN A 17 18.59 -14.85 -3.99
N ALA A 18 18.06 -15.49 -2.95
CA ALA A 18 17.41 -16.78 -3.06
C ALA A 18 16.18 -16.72 -3.97
N ILE A 19 15.31 -15.73 -3.79
CA ILE A 19 14.11 -15.52 -4.64
C ILE A 19 14.54 -15.28 -6.09
N LYS A 20 15.56 -14.45 -6.31
CA LYS A 20 16.14 -14.18 -7.63
C LYS A 20 16.64 -15.46 -8.32
N ALA A 21 17.28 -16.35 -7.57
CA ALA A 21 17.79 -17.62 -8.08
C ALA A 21 16.65 -18.56 -8.51
N VAL A 22 15.60 -18.66 -7.69
CA VAL A 22 14.40 -19.44 -8.01
C VAL A 22 13.74 -18.94 -9.29
N MET A 23 13.47 -17.63 -9.41
CA MET A 23 12.83 -17.06 -10.60
C MET A 23 13.67 -17.27 -11.88
N LYS A 24 15.00 -17.16 -11.77
CA LYS A 24 15.93 -17.48 -12.87
C LYS A 24 15.91 -18.96 -13.25
N ALA A 25 15.85 -19.87 -12.28
CA ALA A 25 15.81 -21.31 -12.53
C ALA A 25 14.57 -21.71 -13.36
N PHE A 26 13.44 -21.06 -13.11
CA PHE A 26 12.21 -21.24 -13.89
C PHE A 26 12.19 -20.47 -15.21
N LYS A 27 13.27 -19.76 -15.57
CA LYS A 27 13.37 -18.90 -16.76
C LYS A 27 12.23 -17.86 -16.85
N ILE A 28 11.70 -17.44 -15.71
CA ILE A 28 10.65 -16.44 -15.62
C ILE A 28 11.33 -15.06 -15.74
N LYS A 29 10.78 -14.19 -16.58
CA LYS A 29 11.17 -12.77 -16.58
C LYS A 29 10.54 -12.10 -15.37
N PHE A 30 11.36 -11.48 -14.52
CA PHE A 30 10.91 -10.76 -13.34
C PHE A 30 11.61 -9.42 -13.25
N GLU A 31 10.95 -8.48 -12.59
CA GLU A 31 11.51 -7.19 -12.21
C GLU A 31 11.42 -7.07 -10.70
N ILE A 32 12.50 -6.63 -10.05
CA ILE A 32 12.43 -6.27 -8.65
C ILE A 32 11.96 -4.83 -8.59
N SER A 33 10.65 -4.64 -8.49
CA SER A 33 10.11 -3.37 -8.05
C SER A 33 10.53 -3.23 -6.59
N LYS A 34 11.57 -2.43 -6.32
CA LYS A 34 11.71 -1.90 -4.96
C LYS A 34 10.37 -1.24 -4.69
N ILE A 35 9.70 -1.66 -3.63
CA ILE A 35 8.60 -0.89 -3.06
C ILE A 35 9.29 0.31 -2.39
N GLU A 36 9.90 1.16 -3.23
CA GLU A 36 10.48 2.42 -2.86
C GLU A 36 9.31 3.24 -2.41
N ASN A 37 9.29 3.46 -1.09
CA ASN A 37 8.31 4.25 -0.39
C ASN A 37 6.98 3.51 -0.27
N LYS A 38 6.64 3.09 0.95
CA LYS A 38 5.24 3.21 1.38
C LYS A 38 4.89 4.68 1.07
N PRO A 39 4.07 4.99 0.04
CA PRO A 39 3.89 6.38 -0.39
C PRO A 39 3.26 7.24 0.72
N TYR A 40 2.68 6.58 1.72
CA TYR A 40 2.10 7.18 2.89
C TYR A 40 2.78 6.69 4.16
N ASN A 41 2.97 7.62 5.11
CA ASN A 41 3.39 7.32 6.46
C ASN A 41 2.46 6.22 7.05
N PRO A 42 3.00 5.14 7.67
CA PRO A 42 2.18 4.11 8.31
C PRO A 42 1.15 4.66 9.32
N GLU A 43 1.45 5.74 10.03
CA GLU A 43 0.48 6.41 10.93
C GLU A 43 -0.71 7.01 10.16
N PHE A 44 -0.46 7.57 8.98
CA PHE A 44 -1.51 8.06 8.09
C PHE A 44 -2.41 6.90 7.64
N VAL A 45 -1.81 5.77 7.24
CA VAL A 45 -2.58 4.57 6.84
C VAL A 45 -3.43 4.04 8.01
N ALA A 46 -2.90 4.08 9.24
CA ALA A 46 -3.64 3.70 10.43
C ALA A 46 -4.86 4.62 10.66
N LYS A 47 -4.68 5.94 10.58
CA LYS A 47 -5.78 6.91 10.70
C LYS A 47 -6.87 6.72 9.65
N ILE A 48 -6.49 6.45 8.38
CA ILE A 48 -7.47 6.19 7.32
C ILE A 48 -8.28 4.90 7.59
N LYS A 49 -7.62 3.85 8.09
CA LYS A 49 -8.34 2.61 8.47
C LYS A 49 -9.32 2.86 9.61
N GLU A 50 -8.92 3.63 10.63
CA GLU A 50 -9.79 4.02 11.73
C GLU A 50 -10.99 4.86 11.24
N SER A 51 -10.74 5.86 10.40
CA SER A 51 -11.80 6.70 9.82
C SER A 51 -12.79 5.88 8.99
N LYS A 52 -12.33 4.90 8.20
CA LYS A 52 -13.21 3.97 7.48
C LYS A 52 -14.07 3.13 8.42
N GLN A 53 -13.55 2.76 9.59
CA GLN A 53 -14.32 2.04 10.60
C GLN A 53 -15.34 2.94 11.28
N GLN A 54 -14.97 4.18 11.63
CA GLN A 54 -15.87 5.19 12.18
C GLN A 54 -17.03 5.50 11.22
N PHE A 55 -16.77 5.59 9.91
CA PHE A 55 -17.81 5.77 8.91
C PHE A 55 -18.82 4.61 8.91
N LYS A 56 -18.34 3.35 8.97
CA LYS A 56 -19.21 2.16 9.11
C LYS A 56 -20.02 2.16 10.41
N ASP A 57 -19.43 2.69 11.47
CA ASP A 57 -20.03 2.81 12.81
C ASP A 57 -20.99 4.02 12.92
N GLY A 58 -21.19 4.78 11.84
CA GLY A 58 -22.04 5.98 11.82
C GLY A 58 -21.43 7.21 12.48
N LYS A 59 -20.15 7.16 12.85
CA LYS A 59 -19.40 8.26 13.48
C LYS A 59 -18.76 9.15 12.41
N PHE A 60 -19.60 9.83 11.63
CA PHE A 60 -19.15 10.82 10.64
C PHE A 60 -20.05 12.05 10.68
N SER A 61 -19.49 13.19 10.27
CA SER A 61 -20.24 14.41 10.06
C SER A 61 -20.21 14.76 8.57
N THR A 62 -21.34 15.09 7.99
CA THR A 62 -21.43 15.64 6.64
C THR A 62 -21.43 17.15 6.73
N LEU A 63 -20.55 17.79 5.98
CA LEU A 63 -20.47 19.25 5.85
C LEU A 63 -20.80 19.60 4.40
N SER A 64 -21.58 20.65 4.20
CA SER A 64 -21.81 21.20 2.86
C SER A 64 -20.65 22.11 2.45
N LEU A 65 -20.51 22.34 1.15
CA LEU A 65 -19.46 23.22 0.64
C LEU A 65 -19.65 24.65 1.18
N ASP A 66 -20.89 25.09 1.35
CA ASP A 66 -21.24 26.35 2.00
C ASP A 66 -20.68 26.48 3.43
N ASP A 67 -20.69 25.42 4.26
CA ASP A 67 -20.13 25.44 5.63
C ASP A 67 -18.61 25.60 5.67
N ILE A 68 -17.92 25.28 4.58
CA ILE A 68 -16.44 25.30 4.51
C ILE A 68 -15.96 26.63 3.91
N TRP A 69 -16.72 27.22 2.98
CA TRP A 69 -16.28 28.35 2.17
C TRP A 69 -17.02 29.66 2.43
N LYS A 70 -18.20 29.66 3.10
CA LYS A 70 -18.87 30.90 3.53
C LYS A 70 -18.38 31.34 4.90
N ASN A 71 -17.18 31.90 4.93
CA ASN A 71 -16.80 32.92 5.91
C ASN A 71 -16.72 34.24 5.15
N ASP A 72 -17.88 34.91 4.98
CA ASP A 72 -17.97 36.34 4.65
C ASP A 72 -18.16 37.12 5.96
#